data_AF-A0A2D7Y6U2-F1
#
_entry.id   AF-A0A2D7Y6U2-F1
#
_cell.length_a   1.000
_cell.length_b   1.000
_cell.length_c   1.000
_cell.angle_alpha   90.00
_cell.angle_beta   90.00
_cell.angle_gamma   90.00
#
_symmetry.space_group_name_H-M   'P 1'
#
loop_
_entity.id
_entity.type
_entity.pdbx_description
1 polymer ?
#
loop_
_entity_poly.entity_id
_entity_poly.type
_entity_poly.pdbx_seq_one_letter_code
_entity_poly.pdbx_strand_id
1 'polypeptide(L)'
;MIRAGFVLLAAALLGGCFYSEDALIGRFSAQFPLDEGFYSHTPYHPDGRPFDRPAWSGEIDRRGARYVSDDENFPHQNTRLRELSPGIYAAQRESEGRYLYGLVWVYEGGRVATYHQPQCADLSDTARTTYELVEHDEERGACEVTDWNRLEGALLSYISEHDGNVPIDGVYRRVD
;
A
#
# COMPACT_ATOMS: atom_id res chain seq x y z
N MET A 1 38.36 -10.24 -11.02
CA MET A 1 37.92 -9.40 -9.88
C MET A 1 36.45 -9.70 -9.63
N ILE A 2 36.15 -10.47 -8.60
CA ILE A 2 34.79 -10.85 -8.24
C ILE A 2 34.32 -9.84 -7.20
N ARG A 3 33.19 -9.17 -7.47
CA ARG A 3 32.06 -9.04 -6.53
C ARG A 3 30.87 -8.45 -7.28
N ALA A 4 30.09 -9.37 -7.82
CA ALA A 4 28.70 -9.18 -8.17
C ALA A 4 27.97 -8.64 -6.93
N GLY A 5 27.50 -7.40 -7.00
CA GLY A 5 26.54 -6.82 -6.07
C GLY A 5 25.15 -6.91 -6.70
N PHE A 6 24.69 -8.12 -7.00
CA PHE A 6 23.27 -8.35 -7.23
C PHE A 6 22.58 -8.14 -5.89
N VAL A 7 21.96 -6.98 -5.70
CA VAL A 7 20.94 -6.78 -4.68
C VAL A 7 19.72 -7.58 -5.12
N LEU A 8 19.79 -8.89 -4.96
CA LEU A 8 18.65 -9.79 -4.99
C LEU A 8 17.94 -9.66 -3.65
N LEU A 9 17.19 -8.58 -3.48
CA LEU A 9 16.14 -8.46 -2.47
C LEU A 9 14.75 -8.39 -3.11
N ALA A 10 14.60 -8.99 -4.30
CA ALA A 10 13.35 -8.99 -5.06
C ALA A 10 12.46 -10.22 -4.77
N ALA A 11 12.84 -11.09 -3.81
CA ALA A 11 12.11 -12.33 -3.53
C ALA A 11 11.33 -12.35 -2.20
N ALA A 12 11.43 -11.31 -1.36
CA ALA A 12 10.76 -11.27 -0.06
C ALA A 12 9.38 -10.57 -0.06
N LEU A 13 8.92 -10.07 -1.20
CA LEU A 13 7.59 -9.43 -1.39
C LEU A 13 6.61 -10.30 -2.20
N LEU A 14 6.93 -11.57 -2.48
CA LEU A 14 6.05 -12.53 -3.17
C LEU A 14 4.99 -13.14 -2.23
N GLY A 15 4.70 -12.49 -1.10
CA GLY A 15 3.57 -12.81 -0.23
C GLY A 15 2.37 -12.05 -0.74
N GLY A 16 1.47 -12.77 -1.40
CA GLY A 16 0.60 -12.16 -2.38
C GLY A 16 -0.37 -11.12 -1.81
N CYS A 17 -0.70 -10.16 -2.67
CA CYS A 17 -1.45 -8.96 -2.31
C CYS A 17 -2.83 -8.99 -2.95
N PHE A 18 -3.69 -8.05 -2.59
CA PHE A 18 -4.86 -7.73 -3.43
C PHE A 18 -4.40 -7.04 -4.70
N TYR A 19 -4.86 -7.52 -5.85
CA TYR A 19 -4.55 -6.91 -7.14
C TYR A 19 -5.75 -6.91 -8.09
N SER A 20 -5.69 -6.12 -9.15
CA SER A 20 -6.68 -6.11 -10.23
C SER A 20 -6.02 -5.80 -11.57
N GLU A 21 -6.67 -6.20 -12.67
CA GLU A 21 -6.25 -5.82 -14.03
C GLU A 21 -6.56 -4.34 -14.31
N ASP A 22 -7.74 -3.87 -13.86
CA ASP A 22 -8.21 -2.51 -14.05
C ASP A 22 -8.16 -1.66 -12.77
N ALA A 23 -7.98 -0.35 -12.92
CA ALA A 23 -7.94 0.57 -11.79
C ALA A 23 -9.30 0.68 -11.07
N LEU A 24 -9.40 0.15 -9.85
CA LEU A 24 -10.58 0.30 -8.98
C LEU A 24 -10.70 1.68 -8.32
N ILE A 25 -9.59 2.40 -8.14
CA ILE A 25 -9.56 3.81 -7.72
C ILE A 25 -9.32 4.67 -8.97
N GLY A 26 -10.42 5.24 -9.47
CA GLY A 26 -10.42 6.12 -10.63
C GLY A 26 -10.11 7.57 -10.28
N ARG A 27 -10.05 8.43 -11.30
CA ARG A 27 -9.78 9.86 -11.14
C ARG A 27 -10.78 10.56 -10.21
N PHE A 28 -12.05 10.16 -10.27
CA PHE A 28 -13.15 10.84 -9.56
C PHE A 28 -13.41 10.29 -8.15
N SER A 29 -12.86 9.13 -7.83
CA SER A 29 -12.98 8.53 -6.50
C SER A 29 -11.70 8.64 -5.67
N ALA A 30 -10.61 9.11 -6.28
CA ALA A 30 -9.36 9.40 -5.58
C ALA A 30 -9.50 10.63 -4.67
N GLN A 31 -8.88 10.56 -3.51
CA GLN A 31 -8.83 11.60 -2.50
C GLN A 31 -7.39 11.92 -2.13
N PHE A 32 -7.20 13.06 -1.46
CA PHE A 32 -5.87 13.57 -1.10
C PHE A 32 -5.74 13.90 0.39
N PRO A 33 -5.72 12.89 1.26
CA PRO A 33 -5.63 13.10 2.70
C PRO A 33 -4.25 13.56 3.18
N LEU A 34 -3.19 13.33 2.40
CA LEU A 34 -1.85 13.87 2.67
C LEU A 34 -1.64 15.21 1.96
N ASP A 35 -1.09 16.18 2.68
CA ASP A 35 -0.71 17.48 2.16
C ASP A 35 0.45 17.39 1.16
N GLU A 36 0.55 18.35 0.25
CA GLU A 36 1.75 18.54 -0.57
C GLU A 36 2.92 19.07 0.29
N GLY A 37 4.14 18.73 -0.09
CA GLY A 37 5.36 19.25 0.54
C GLY A 37 6.46 18.21 0.69
N PHE A 38 7.48 18.53 1.49
CA PHE A 38 8.64 17.67 1.69
C PHE A 38 8.36 16.59 2.74
N TYR A 39 8.63 15.33 2.40
CA TYR A 39 8.43 14.18 3.30
C TYR A 39 9.73 13.40 3.48
N SER A 40 9.84 12.74 4.62
CA SER A 40 10.75 11.63 4.85
C SER A 40 9.97 10.31 4.89
N HIS A 41 10.54 9.26 4.30
CA HIS A 41 9.99 7.91 4.30
C HIS A 41 10.96 6.97 5.02
N THR A 42 10.44 6.27 6.02
CA THR A 42 11.19 5.27 6.81
C THR A 42 10.47 3.92 6.71
N PRO A 43 11.02 2.94 5.98
CA PRO A 43 10.52 1.58 5.98
C PRO A 43 10.67 0.91 7.35
N TYR A 44 9.90 -0.15 7.56
CA TYR A 44 10.00 -1.02 8.72
C TYR A 44 10.58 -2.37 8.30
N HIS A 45 11.32 -2.99 9.20
CA HIS A 45 11.76 -4.36 9.10
C HIS A 45 10.58 -5.33 9.29
N PRO A 46 10.66 -6.57 8.77
CA PRO A 46 9.61 -7.57 8.99
C PRO A 46 9.34 -7.90 10.46
N ASP A 47 10.27 -7.58 11.36
CA ASP A 47 10.11 -7.72 12.82
C ASP A 47 9.40 -6.51 13.47
N GLY A 48 8.90 -5.57 12.67
CA GLY A 48 8.18 -4.38 13.11
C GLY A 48 9.06 -3.23 13.60
N ARG A 49 10.39 -3.32 13.52
CA ARG A 49 11.27 -2.20 13.88
C ARG A 49 11.46 -1.25 12.71
N PRO A 50 11.39 0.09 12.89
CA PRO A 50 11.71 1.02 11.83
C PRO A 50 13.20 0.96 11.46
N PHE A 51 13.55 1.34 10.24
CA PHE A 51 14.94 1.56 9.85
C PHE A 51 15.55 2.71 10.66
N ASP A 52 16.86 2.65 10.91
CA ASP A 52 17.58 3.65 11.71
C ASP A 52 17.57 5.07 11.10
N ARG A 53 17.32 5.16 9.79
CA ARG A 53 17.28 6.43 9.04
C ARG A 53 16.25 6.36 7.90
N PRO A 54 15.74 7.51 7.43
CA PRO A 54 14.91 7.56 6.24
C PRO A 54 15.62 6.90 5.05
N ALA A 55 14.87 6.07 4.31
CA ALA A 55 15.34 5.46 3.07
C ALA A 55 15.12 6.38 1.86
N TRP A 56 14.18 7.32 1.99
CA TRP A 56 13.87 8.31 0.97
C TRP A 56 13.42 9.61 1.63
N SER A 57 13.75 10.74 1.01
CA SER A 57 13.22 12.05 1.37
C SER A 57 13.07 12.88 0.11
N GLY A 58 11.93 13.56 -0.05
CA GLY A 58 11.65 14.34 -1.24
C GLY A 58 10.32 15.07 -1.18
N GLU A 59 10.08 15.92 -2.17
CA GLU A 59 8.80 16.61 -2.34
C GLU A 59 7.76 15.66 -2.90
N ILE A 60 6.55 15.70 -2.32
CA ILE A 60 5.37 14.98 -2.79
C ILE A 60 4.33 16.02 -3.20
N ASP A 61 3.92 15.92 -4.46
CA ASP A 61 2.90 16.77 -5.09
C ASP A 61 1.68 15.95 -5.52
N ARG A 62 0.63 16.64 -5.96
CA ARG A 62 -0.55 16.02 -6.57
C ARG A 62 -0.62 16.33 -8.06
N ARG A 63 -0.70 15.29 -8.89
CA ARG A 63 -0.91 15.43 -10.34
C ARG A 63 -2.13 14.66 -10.81
N GLY A 64 -3.19 15.41 -11.13
CA GLY A 64 -4.47 14.83 -11.51
C GLY A 64 -5.15 14.16 -10.31
N ALA A 65 -5.03 12.84 -10.21
CA ALA A 65 -5.64 12.03 -9.15
C ALA A 65 -4.61 11.15 -8.42
N ARG A 66 -3.34 11.55 -8.46
CA ARG A 66 -2.20 10.74 -8.01
C ARG A 66 -1.25 11.58 -7.18
N TYR A 67 -0.62 10.93 -6.20
CA TYR A 67 0.58 11.43 -5.54
C TYR A 67 1.79 11.16 -6.43
N VAL A 68 2.63 12.19 -6.60
CA VAL A 68 3.83 12.12 -7.42
C VAL A 68 5.02 12.79 -6.74
N SER A 69 6.22 12.42 -7.16
CA SER A 69 7.44 13.15 -6.88
C SER A 69 8.27 13.25 -8.16
N ASP A 70 9.07 14.31 -8.27
CA ASP A 70 10.08 14.47 -9.32
C ASP A 70 11.35 13.64 -9.04
N ASP A 71 11.50 13.10 -7.82
CA ASP A 71 12.57 12.14 -7.52
C ASP A 71 12.26 10.78 -8.16
N GLU A 72 13.16 10.32 -9.03
CA GLU A 72 13.05 9.03 -9.75
C GLU A 72 12.91 7.82 -8.80
N ASN A 73 13.35 7.95 -7.55
CA ASN A 73 13.32 6.88 -6.55
C ASN A 73 12.14 6.97 -5.58
N PHE A 74 11.12 7.80 -5.84
CA PHE A 74 9.95 7.88 -4.97
C PHE A 74 9.23 6.52 -4.88
N PRO A 75 9.19 5.87 -3.69
CA PRO A 75 8.78 4.46 -3.59
C PRO A 75 7.33 4.17 -4.00
N HIS A 76 6.45 5.17 -3.85
CA HIS A 76 5.01 5.03 -4.09
C HIS A 76 4.51 5.96 -5.20
N GLN A 77 5.33 6.13 -6.25
CA GLN A 77 4.99 6.93 -7.42
C GLN A 77 3.62 6.55 -8.00
N ASN A 78 2.84 7.55 -8.40
CA ASN A 78 1.51 7.42 -9.02
C ASN A 78 0.40 6.83 -8.11
N THR A 79 0.61 6.77 -6.79
CA THR A 79 -0.38 6.22 -5.87
C THR A 79 -1.67 7.03 -5.83
N ARG A 80 -2.81 6.36 -5.76
CA ARG A 80 -4.13 6.94 -5.48
C ARG A 80 -4.64 6.45 -4.15
N LEU A 81 -5.37 7.31 -3.43
CA LEU A 81 -6.01 6.94 -2.16
C LEU A 81 -7.53 7.05 -2.28
N ARG A 82 -8.27 6.15 -1.63
CA ARG A 82 -9.72 6.25 -1.44
C ARG A 82 -10.08 5.81 -0.03
N GLU A 83 -10.86 6.63 0.66
CA GLU A 83 -11.24 6.41 2.06
C GLU A 83 -12.09 5.15 2.20
N LEU A 84 -11.74 4.34 3.20
CA LEU A 84 -12.49 3.16 3.65
C LEU A 84 -13.29 3.51 4.92
N SER A 85 -12.65 4.28 5.82
CA SER A 85 -13.23 4.81 7.05
C SER A 85 -12.44 6.04 7.48
N PRO A 86 -12.93 6.87 8.41
CA PRO A 86 -12.25 8.12 8.77
C PRO A 86 -10.77 7.91 9.12
N GLY A 87 -9.87 8.50 8.31
CA GLY A 87 -8.42 8.41 8.50
C GLY A 87 -7.77 7.13 7.97
N ILE A 88 -8.53 6.20 7.38
CA ILE A 88 -8.03 4.95 6.79
C ILE A 88 -8.41 4.89 5.30
N TYR A 89 -7.42 4.65 4.46
CA TYR A 89 -7.55 4.69 3.01
C TYR A 89 -7.04 3.40 2.38
N ALA A 90 -7.69 2.95 1.32
CA ALA A 90 -7.09 2.04 0.37
C ALA A 90 -6.11 2.83 -0.51
N ALA A 91 -4.88 2.35 -0.63
CA ALA A 91 -3.92 2.80 -1.62
C ALA A 91 -3.99 1.92 -2.86
N GLN A 92 -3.87 2.53 -4.04
CA GLN A 92 -3.70 1.84 -5.31
C GLN A 92 -2.41 2.31 -5.98
N ARG A 93 -1.56 1.36 -6.40
CA ARG A 93 -0.37 1.63 -7.21
C ARG A 93 -0.30 0.66 -8.39
N GLU A 94 0.13 1.15 -9.55
CA GLU A 94 0.40 0.30 -10.71
C GLU A 94 1.78 -0.37 -10.58
N SER A 95 1.86 -1.67 -10.84
CA SER A 95 3.10 -2.45 -10.83
C SER A 95 2.98 -3.59 -11.85
N GLU A 96 3.91 -3.70 -12.78
CA GLU A 96 3.97 -4.81 -13.74
C GLU A 96 2.68 -5.04 -14.56
N GLY A 97 1.96 -3.97 -14.90
CA GLY A 97 0.72 -4.04 -15.68
C GLY A 97 -0.54 -4.43 -14.89
N ARG A 98 -0.43 -4.55 -13.57
CA ARG A 98 -1.55 -4.72 -12.64
C ARG A 98 -1.61 -3.59 -11.62
N TYR A 99 -2.75 -3.46 -10.94
CA TYR A 99 -2.91 -2.55 -9.82
C TYR A 99 -2.82 -3.33 -8.51
N LEU A 100 -1.98 -2.88 -7.59
CA LEU A 100 -1.81 -3.43 -6.25
C LEU A 100 -2.51 -2.54 -5.23
N TYR A 101 -3.05 -3.16 -4.19
CA TYR A 101 -3.78 -2.48 -3.14
C TYR A 101 -3.14 -2.63 -1.76
N GLY A 102 -3.13 -1.53 -1.01
CA GLY A 102 -2.62 -1.46 0.35
C GLY A 102 -3.52 -0.64 1.27
N LEU A 103 -3.20 -0.64 2.56
CA LEU A 103 -3.83 0.18 3.58
C LEU A 103 -2.93 1.36 3.93
N VAL A 104 -3.54 2.53 4.12
CA VAL A 104 -2.87 3.75 4.58
C VAL A 104 -3.67 4.35 5.71
N TRP A 105 -3.02 4.59 6.86
CA TRP A 105 -3.57 5.36 7.95
C TRP A 105 -2.95 6.74 7.92
N VAL A 106 -3.79 7.76 7.99
CA VAL A 106 -3.39 9.16 7.96
C VAL A 106 -3.66 9.81 9.31
N TYR A 107 -2.64 10.46 9.84
CA TYR A 107 -2.65 11.11 11.14
C TYR A 107 -2.28 12.59 11.02
N GLU A 108 -2.44 13.31 12.13
CA GLU A 108 -1.94 14.69 12.29
C GLU A 108 -2.39 15.64 11.17
N GLY A 109 -3.64 15.49 10.73
CA GLY A 109 -4.22 16.35 9.69
C GLY A 109 -3.59 16.19 8.31
N GLY A 110 -3.02 15.02 7.99
CA GLY A 110 -2.42 14.76 6.68
C GLY A 110 -0.89 14.86 6.64
N ARG A 111 -0.25 15.00 7.80
CA ARG A 111 1.20 15.20 7.91
C ARG A 111 1.98 13.91 8.14
N VAL A 112 1.31 12.87 8.62
CA VAL A 112 1.90 11.56 8.87
C VAL A 112 1.03 10.49 8.23
N ALA A 113 1.66 9.55 7.52
CA ALA A 113 0.99 8.37 6.99
C ALA A 113 1.77 7.12 7.36
N THR A 114 1.09 6.08 7.84
CA THR A 114 1.65 4.72 7.89
C THR A 114 0.95 3.86 6.85
N TYR A 115 1.64 2.88 6.30
CA TYR A 115 1.03 1.98 5.33
C TYR A 115 1.38 0.53 5.60
N HIS A 116 0.54 -0.35 5.05
CA HIS A 116 0.74 -1.79 5.06
C HIS A 116 0.17 -2.40 3.78
N GLN A 117 0.84 -3.43 3.26
CA GLN A 117 0.38 -4.22 2.13
C GLN A 117 -0.18 -5.56 2.63
N PRO A 118 -1.51 -5.68 2.81
CA PRO A 118 -2.13 -6.87 3.37
C PRO A 118 -2.07 -8.04 2.39
N GLN A 119 -1.90 -9.25 2.94
CA GLN A 119 -1.93 -10.47 2.15
C GLN A 119 -3.30 -11.15 2.20
N CYS A 120 -3.75 -11.71 1.08
CA CYS A 120 -5.05 -12.39 1.06
C CYS A 120 -5.04 -13.68 1.89
N ALA A 121 -3.89 -14.35 1.98
CA ALA A 121 -3.73 -15.55 2.80
C ALA A 121 -3.91 -15.29 4.32
N ASP A 122 -3.79 -14.04 4.76
CA ASP A 122 -3.97 -13.64 6.15
C ASP A 122 -5.46 -13.39 6.49
N LEU A 123 -6.36 -13.45 5.51
CA LEU A 123 -7.81 -13.41 5.75
C LEU A 123 -8.37 -14.78 6.10
N SER A 124 -9.35 -14.79 7.00
CA SER A 124 -10.15 -15.97 7.31
C SER A 124 -10.83 -16.55 6.05
N ASP A 125 -11.09 -17.87 6.06
CA ASP A 125 -11.87 -18.53 5.00
C ASP A 125 -13.27 -17.89 4.86
N THR A 126 -13.83 -17.41 5.98
CA THR A 126 -15.11 -16.69 5.97
C THR A 126 -15.02 -15.40 5.18
N ALA A 127 -14.04 -14.53 5.48
CA ALA A 127 -13.86 -13.29 4.72
C ALA A 127 -13.58 -13.56 3.24
N ARG A 128 -12.69 -14.52 2.92
CA ARG A 128 -12.40 -14.91 1.53
C ARG A 128 -13.64 -15.40 0.79
N THR A 129 -14.47 -16.21 1.43
CA THR A 129 -15.73 -16.69 0.83
C THR A 129 -16.75 -15.55 0.67
N THR A 130 -16.90 -14.69 1.68
CA THR A 130 -17.87 -13.58 1.68
C THR A 130 -17.62 -12.59 0.54
N TYR A 131 -16.36 -12.29 0.24
CA TYR A 131 -15.98 -11.36 -0.82
C TYR A 131 -15.56 -12.04 -2.12
N GLU A 132 -15.80 -13.34 -2.24
CA GLU A 132 -15.48 -14.15 -3.42
C GLU A 132 -14.02 -14.00 -3.87
N LEU A 133 -13.11 -13.97 -2.89
CA LEU A 133 -11.67 -13.83 -3.13
C LEU A 133 -11.09 -15.18 -3.56
N VAL A 134 -10.53 -15.21 -4.76
CA VAL A 134 -9.86 -16.38 -5.31
C VAL A 134 -8.36 -16.10 -5.31
N GLU A 135 -7.60 -16.99 -4.67
CA GLU A 135 -6.14 -16.90 -4.72
C GLU A 135 -5.63 -17.17 -6.14
N HIS A 136 -4.62 -16.42 -6.57
CA HIS A 136 -3.95 -16.61 -7.84
C HIS A 136 -3.26 -17.99 -7.84
N ASP A 137 -3.52 -18.79 -8.87
CA ASP A 137 -3.06 -20.18 -8.96
C ASP A 137 -1.52 -20.32 -8.81
N GLU A 138 -0.77 -19.34 -9.33
CA GLU A 138 0.70 -19.34 -9.32
C GLU A 138 1.34 -18.44 -8.25
N GLU A 139 0.59 -17.51 -7.64
CA GLU A 139 1.12 -16.52 -6.68
C GLU A 139 0.38 -16.67 -5.34
N ARG A 140 0.90 -17.56 -4.51
CA ARG A 140 0.29 -17.91 -3.22
C ARG A 140 0.03 -16.66 -2.38
N GLY A 141 -1.20 -16.55 -1.87
CA GLY A 141 -1.64 -15.43 -1.05
C GLY A 141 -2.04 -14.17 -1.82
N ALA A 142 -1.92 -14.13 -3.15
CA ALA A 142 -2.42 -13.02 -3.96
C ALA A 142 -3.87 -13.28 -4.33
N CYS A 143 -4.74 -12.28 -4.21
CA CYS A 143 -6.13 -12.40 -4.65
C CYS A 143 -6.48 -11.32 -5.66
N GLU A 144 -7.09 -11.75 -6.76
CA GLU A 144 -7.70 -10.83 -7.69
C GLU A 144 -8.97 -10.22 -7.09
N VAL A 145 -9.13 -8.92 -7.25
CA VAL A 145 -10.35 -8.18 -6.94
C VAL A 145 -10.81 -7.42 -8.17
N THR A 146 -12.02 -7.71 -8.62
CA THR A 146 -12.54 -7.16 -9.89
C THR A 146 -13.37 -5.90 -9.71
N ASP A 147 -13.76 -5.57 -8.47
CA ASP A 147 -14.56 -4.38 -8.17
C ASP A 147 -14.24 -3.79 -6.80
N TRP A 148 -14.58 -2.51 -6.65
CA TRP A 148 -14.30 -1.74 -5.44
C TRP A 148 -15.00 -2.30 -4.20
N ASN A 149 -16.23 -2.78 -4.30
CA ASN A 149 -16.99 -3.21 -3.11
C ASN A 149 -16.36 -4.47 -2.50
N ARG A 150 -15.86 -5.39 -3.34
CA ARG A 150 -15.10 -6.56 -2.89
C ARG A 150 -13.79 -6.15 -2.22
N LEU A 151 -13.02 -5.26 -2.85
CA LEU A 151 -11.77 -4.76 -2.28
C LEU A 151 -12.01 -4.07 -0.93
N GLU A 152 -12.98 -3.16 -0.86
CA GLU A 152 -13.33 -2.43 0.36
C GLU A 152 -13.71 -3.39 1.49
N GLY A 153 -14.59 -4.35 1.20
CA GLY A 153 -14.99 -5.36 2.17
C GLY A 153 -13.84 -6.25 2.64
N ALA A 154 -12.96 -6.67 1.72
CA ALA A 154 -11.77 -7.45 2.04
C ALA A 154 -10.79 -6.68 2.94
N LEU A 155 -10.51 -5.41 2.60
CA LEU A 155 -9.60 -4.55 3.38
C LEU A 155 -10.16 -4.21 4.76
N LEU A 156 -11.47 -3.93 4.87
CA LEU A 156 -12.12 -3.69 6.16
C LEU A 156 -12.16 -4.95 7.02
N SER A 157 -12.36 -6.12 6.42
CA SER A 157 -12.29 -7.40 7.13
C SER A 157 -10.89 -7.70 7.61
N TYR A 158 -9.87 -7.41 6.79
CA TYR A 158 -8.47 -7.54 7.19
C TYR A 158 -8.19 -6.72 8.45
N ILE A 159 -8.59 -5.45 8.47
CA ILE A 159 -8.43 -4.57 9.64
C ILE A 159 -9.17 -5.15 10.86
N SER A 160 -10.41 -5.60 10.68
CA SER A 160 -11.24 -6.13 11.76
C SER A 160 -10.68 -7.42 12.35
N GLU A 161 -10.15 -8.33 11.52
CA GLU A 161 -9.61 -9.62 11.96
C GLU A 161 -8.28 -9.47 12.71
N HIS A 162 -7.56 -8.37 12.46
CA HIS A 162 -6.31 -8.05 13.16
C HIS A 162 -6.51 -7.21 14.43
N ASP A 163 -7.76 -6.84 14.78
CA ASP A 163 -8.14 -6.09 15.99
C ASP A 163 -7.23 -4.88 16.28
N GLY A 164 -6.94 -4.09 15.24
CA GLY A 164 -6.07 -2.91 15.33
C GLY A 164 -4.56 -3.20 15.40
N ASN A 165 -4.14 -4.47 15.44
CA ASN A 165 -2.73 -4.88 15.40
C ASN A 165 -2.28 -5.18 13.97
N VAL A 166 -2.56 -4.27 13.04
CA VAL A 166 -2.10 -4.39 11.65
C VAL A 166 -0.61 -4.05 11.60
N PRO A 167 0.23 -4.86 10.91
CA PRO A 167 1.64 -4.51 10.71
C PRO A 167 1.80 -3.15 10.01
N ILE A 168 2.97 -2.54 10.17
CA ILE A 168 3.34 -1.30 9.49
C ILE A 168 4.58 -1.59 8.67
N ASP A 169 4.52 -1.31 7.37
CA ASP A 169 5.63 -1.54 6.44
C ASP A 169 6.49 -0.29 6.26
N GLY A 170 5.92 0.88 6.56
CA GLY A 170 6.62 2.14 6.44
C GLY A 170 5.80 3.32 6.94
N VAL A 171 6.51 4.43 7.14
CA VAL A 171 5.93 5.70 7.56
C VAL A 171 6.44 6.85 6.70
N TYR A 172 5.53 7.72 6.31
CA TYR A 172 5.79 9.04 5.75
C TYR A 172 5.58 10.09 6.82
N ARG A 173 6.53 11.02 6.97
CA ARG A 173 6.39 12.20 7.83
C ARG A 173 6.77 13.45 7.08
N ARG A 174 5.87 14.42 7.06
CA ARG A 174 6.13 15.75 6.51
C ARG A 174 7.19 16.44 7.35
N VAL A 175 8.17 17.03 6.68
CA VAL A 175 9.25 17.81 7.29
C VAL A 175 8.93 19.27 6.99
N ASP A 176 8.85 20.09 8.04
CA ASP A 176 8.73 21.55 7.90
C ASP A 176 10.11 22.22 7.88
#